data_AF-A0A1M5V6W6-F1
#
_entry.id   AF-A0A1M5V6W6-F1
#
_cell.length_a   1.000
_cell.length_b   1.000
_cell.length_c   1.000
_cell.angle_alpha   90.00
_cell.angle_beta   90.00
_cell.angle_gamma   90.00
#
_symmetry.space_group_name_H-M   'P 1'
#
loop_
_entity.id
_entity.type
_entity.pdbx_description
1 polymer ?
#
loop_
_entity_poly.entity_id
_entity_poly.type
_entity_poly.pdbx_seq_one_letter_code
_entity_poly.pdbx_strand_id
1 'polypeptide(L)'
;MNIRILTIIFLVFISCKNVAEKEKKEKKEQEKIVVDSTELKAKPYKKEQENLISQGVWISTIDSLSTVEIIGKKWFFKYNNVETAPDNYYEYMIHESVFDKENSIIDGNLFLIKESDTLKYVIEYISDKNMDLIYLPRGNYQHFKKK
;
A
#
# COMPACT_ATOMS: atom_id res chain seq x y z
N MET A 1 -34.56 -27.42 57.47
CA MET A 1 -34.66 -28.88 57.24
C MET A 1 -35.06 -29.04 55.77
N ASN A 2 -34.26 -29.47 54.79
CA ASN A 2 -33.04 -30.29 54.78
C ASN A 2 -32.02 -29.76 53.76
N ILE A 3 -30.75 -29.95 54.12
CA ILE A 3 -29.54 -29.80 53.31
C ILE A 3 -29.38 -31.02 52.40
N ARG A 4 -28.97 -30.83 51.14
CA ARG A 4 -28.04 -31.74 50.44
C ARG A 4 -27.05 -30.97 49.57
N ILE A 5 -25.81 -30.96 50.07
CA ILE A 5 -24.51 -30.65 49.44
C ILE A 5 -24.20 -31.82 48.47
N LEU A 6 -23.54 -31.68 47.30
CA LEU A 6 -22.07 -31.72 47.09
C LEU A 6 -21.82 -31.64 45.55
N THR A 7 -21.18 -30.58 44.99
CA THR A 7 -19.75 -30.43 44.60
C THR A 7 -19.31 -31.41 43.48
N ILE A 8 -18.73 -30.96 42.35
CA ILE A 8 -17.30 -30.65 42.20
C ILE A 8 -17.02 -29.65 41.07
N ILE A 9 -16.20 -28.66 41.44
CA ILE A 9 -15.55 -27.62 40.65
C ILE A 9 -14.23 -28.21 40.09
N PHE A 10 -13.92 -27.96 38.81
CA PHE A 10 -12.56 -28.00 38.32
C PHE A 10 -12.27 -26.70 37.53
N LEU A 11 -11.89 -25.67 38.28
CA LEU A 11 -11.19 -24.49 37.76
C LEU A 11 -9.71 -24.84 37.77
N VAL A 12 -9.15 -25.13 36.59
CA VAL A 12 -7.70 -25.30 36.45
C VAL A 12 -7.07 -23.92 36.39
N PHE A 13 -6.53 -23.51 37.54
CA PHE A 13 -5.58 -22.41 37.65
C PHE A 13 -4.24 -22.86 37.10
N ILE A 14 -3.89 -22.44 35.88
CA ILE A 14 -2.49 -22.46 35.45
C ILE A 14 -1.83 -21.19 36.00
N SER A 15 -1.26 -21.35 37.18
CA SER A 15 -0.42 -20.37 37.87
C SER A 15 0.79 -19.99 37.01
N CYS A 16 1.06 -18.70 36.92
CA CYS A 16 2.36 -18.16 36.52
C CYS A 16 3.47 -18.75 37.41
N LYS A 17 4.62 -19.07 36.81
CA LYS A 17 5.88 -19.18 37.54
C LYS A 17 6.94 -18.37 36.80
N ASN A 18 7.11 -17.12 37.24
CA ASN A 18 8.30 -16.35 36.98
C ASN A 18 9.43 -16.95 37.84
N VAL A 19 10.49 -17.43 37.20
CA VAL A 19 11.77 -17.71 37.86
C VAL A 19 12.77 -16.72 37.27
N ALA A 20 13.18 -15.78 38.11
CA ALA A 20 14.33 -14.94 37.85
C ALA A 20 15.63 -15.69 38.15
N GLU A 21 16.72 -15.16 37.58
CA GLU A 21 18.11 -15.30 38.00
C GLU A 21 18.93 -16.48 37.41
N LYS A 22 19.81 -16.20 36.44
CA LYS A 22 21.25 -15.94 36.66
C LYS A 22 22.05 -15.82 35.35
N GLU A 23 22.98 -14.87 35.37
CA GLU A 23 23.98 -14.53 34.37
C GLU A 23 24.98 -15.68 34.08
N LYS A 24 25.45 -15.79 32.83
CA LYS A 24 26.89 -15.66 32.42
C LYS A 24 27.18 -16.24 31.02
N LYS A 25 27.75 -15.35 30.18
CA LYS A 25 28.87 -15.49 29.21
C LYS A 25 29.11 -16.82 28.45
N GLU A 26 29.15 -16.73 27.11
CA GLU A 26 30.28 -17.05 26.17
C GLU A 26 29.77 -16.97 24.70
N LYS A 27 30.16 -16.01 23.83
CA LYS A 27 31.23 -16.06 22.77
C LYS A 27 31.41 -17.46 22.17
N LYS A 28 31.39 -17.78 20.87
CA LYS A 28 31.65 -17.20 19.52
C LYS A 28 30.83 -18.10 18.54
N GLU A 29 30.49 -17.80 17.30
CA GLU A 29 31.36 -17.54 16.15
C GLU A 29 30.47 -17.16 14.95
N GLN A 30 30.92 -16.20 14.16
CA GLN A 30 30.26 -15.72 12.95
C GLN A 30 30.48 -16.71 11.82
N GLU A 31 29.41 -17.15 11.15
CA GLU A 31 29.50 -17.64 9.78
C GLU A 31 29.03 -16.53 8.83
N LYS A 32 29.91 -16.21 7.91
CA LYS A 32 29.93 -15.00 7.08
C LYS A 32 29.13 -15.27 5.80
N ILE A 33 27.88 -14.80 5.73
CA ILE A 33 27.21 -14.67 4.44
C ILE A 33 27.43 -13.23 3.96
N VAL A 34 28.36 -13.07 3.02
CA VAL A 34 28.49 -11.86 2.21
C VAL A 34 27.31 -11.86 1.25
N VAL A 35 26.19 -11.26 1.66
CA VAL A 35 25.20 -10.76 0.71
C VAL A 35 25.60 -9.34 0.42
N ASP A 36 25.97 -9.08 -0.83
CA ASP A 36 26.23 -7.74 -1.36
C ASP A 36 24.94 -6.93 -1.30
N SER A 37 24.69 -6.33 -0.13
CA SER A 37 23.60 -5.41 0.09
C SER A 37 23.97 -4.11 -0.60
N THR A 38 23.64 -4.02 -1.89
CA THR A 38 23.53 -2.72 -2.55
C THR A 38 22.53 -1.93 -1.72
N GLU A 39 23.08 -0.98 -0.96
CA GLU A 39 22.42 -0.26 0.12
C GLU A 39 21.28 0.58 -0.47
N LEU A 40 20.07 0.01 -0.57
CA LEU A 40 18.85 0.74 -0.85
C LEU A 40 18.56 1.59 0.39
N LYS A 41 19.23 2.74 0.48
CA LYS A 41 19.04 3.71 1.56
C LYS A 41 17.63 4.27 1.43
N ALA A 42 16.67 3.62 2.08
CA ALA A 42 15.37 4.19 2.36
C ALA A 42 15.59 5.42 3.25
N LYS A 43 15.68 6.61 2.63
CA LYS A 43 15.60 7.86 3.38
C LYS A 43 14.17 7.98 3.91
N PRO A 44 13.97 8.34 5.18
CA PRO A 44 12.64 8.70 5.65
C PRO A 44 12.17 9.92 4.84
N TYR A 45 11.17 9.68 4.00
CA TYR A 45 10.58 10.68 3.14
C TYR A 45 9.82 11.69 4.01
N LYS A 46 10.44 12.84 4.26
CA LYS A 46 9.73 14.06 4.62
C LYS A 46 9.44 14.79 3.32
N LYS A 47 8.20 14.75 2.84
CA LYS A 47 7.75 15.73 1.86
C LYS A 47 6.24 15.80 1.83
N GLU A 48 5.72 16.99 2.07
CA GLU A 48 4.53 17.45 1.39
C GLU A 48 4.91 17.56 -0.11
N GLN A 49 4.97 16.45 -0.86
CA GLN A 49 4.85 16.58 -2.32
C GLN A 49 3.38 16.77 -2.62
N GLU A 50 3.03 18.00 -2.92
CA GLU A 50 1.87 18.26 -3.73
C GLU A 50 2.05 17.52 -5.07
N ASN A 51 1.11 16.61 -5.35
CA ASN A 51 0.94 15.88 -6.61
C ASN A 51 2.11 14.96 -7.03
N LEU A 52 2.10 13.73 -6.50
CA LEU A 52 3.06 12.67 -6.84
C LEU A 52 2.92 12.09 -8.25
N ILE A 53 1.79 12.33 -8.91
CA ILE A 53 1.52 11.86 -10.27
C ILE A 53 1.47 13.05 -11.20
N SER A 54 2.14 12.94 -12.34
CA SER A 54 2.14 14.00 -13.35
C SER A 54 0.73 14.29 -13.86
N GLN A 55 0.36 15.58 -13.85
CA GLN A 55 -0.94 16.05 -14.35
C GLN A 55 -1.09 15.86 -15.87
N GLY A 56 -2.33 15.79 -16.35
CA GLY A 56 -2.67 15.67 -17.77
C GLY A 56 -3.51 14.43 -18.08
N VAL A 57 -3.59 14.09 -19.36
CA VAL A 57 -4.36 12.95 -19.86
C VAL A 57 -3.46 11.73 -19.99
N TRP A 58 -3.90 10.63 -19.40
CA TRP A 58 -3.31 9.31 -19.40
C TRP A 58 -4.22 8.38 -20.19
N ILE A 59 -3.70 7.74 -21.22
CA ILE A 59 -4.47 6.88 -22.14
C ILE A 59 -4.14 5.44 -21.81
N SER A 60 -5.16 4.60 -21.64
CA SER A 60 -4.95 3.17 -21.45
C SER A 60 -4.25 2.58 -22.67
N THR A 61 -3.23 1.74 -22.43
CA THR A 61 -2.52 1.05 -23.51
C THR A 61 -3.29 -0.16 -24.04
N ILE A 62 -4.34 -0.60 -23.33
CA ILE A 62 -5.22 -1.71 -23.71
C ILE A 62 -6.45 -1.19 -24.48
N ASP A 63 -6.98 -0.04 -24.07
CA ASP A 63 -8.16 0.57 -24.68
C ASP A 63 -7.95 2.08 -24.87
N SER A 64 -7.74 2.49 -26.11
CA SER A 64 -7.44 3.89 -26.45
C SER A 64 -8.60 4.85 -26.22
N LEU A 65 -9.83 4.34 -26.02
CA LEU A 65 -11.00 5.16 -25.68
C LEU A 65 -11.09 5.41 -24.17
N SER A 66 -10.41 4.60 -23.36
CA SER A 66 -10.35 4.72 -21.91
C SER A 66 -9.20 5.63 -21.50
N THR A 67 -9.54 6.74 -20.86
CA THR A 67 -8.56 7.74 -20.40
C THR A 67 -8.78 8.10 -18.94
N VAL A 68 -7.71 8.56 -18.33
CA VAL A 68 -7.67 9.16 -17.01
C VAL A 68 -7.16 10.58 -17.18
N GLU A 69 -7.90 11.57 -16.72
CA GLU A 69 -7.37 12.93 -16.61
C GLU A 69 -7.04 13.23 -15.14
N ILE A 70 -5.83 13.73 -14.89
CA ILE A 70 -5.36 14.10 -13.56
C ILE A 70 -5.15 15.61 -13.50
N ILE A 71 -5.89 16.27 -12.60
CA ILE A 71 -5.80 17.71 -12.35
C ILE A 71 -5.65 17.92 -10.84
N GLY A 72 -4.47 18.37 -10.40
CA GLY A 72 -4.13 18.39 -8.98
C GLY A 72 -4.20 16.98 -8.36
N LYS A 73 -5.03 16.81 -7.33
CA LYS A 73 -5.33 15.51 -6.69
C LYS A 73 -6.56 14.80 -7.26
N LYS A 74 -7.21 15.37 -8.29
CA LYS A 74 -8.46 14.82 -8.85
C LYS A 74 -8.15 13.88 -9.99
N TRP A 75 -8.79 12.73 -9.96
CA TRP A 75 -8.68 11.65 -10.94
C TRP A 75 -10.03 11.45 -11.62
N PHE A 76 -10.10 11.80 -12.90
CA PHE A 76 -11.31 11.70 -13.71
C PHE A 76 -11.19 10.52 -14.66
N PHE A 77 -12.03 9.50 -14.47
CA PHE A 77 -12.18 8.44 -15.47
C PHE A 77 -13.04 8.98 -16.62
N LYS A 78 -12.55 8.85 -17.85
CA LYS A 78 -13.24 9.29 -19.05
C LYS A 78 -13.23 8.20 -20.09
N TYR A 79 -14.36 8.01 -20.74
CA TYR A 79 -14.47 7.16 -21.91
C TYR A 79 -14.89 8.00 -23.11
N ASN A 80 -14.24 7.79 -24.25
CA ASN A 80 -14.53 8.59 -25.43
C ASN A 80 -16.02 8.51 -25.81
N ASN A 81 -16.62 9.65 -26.18
CA ASN A 81 -18.05 9.80 -26.49
C ASN A 81 -19.01 9.55 -25.32
N VAL A 82 -18.53 9.48 -24.07
CA VAL A 82 -19.38 9.42 -22.88
C VAL A 82 -19.23 10.71 -22.09
N GLU A 83 -20.31 11.49 -21.99
CA GLU A 83 -20.32 12.65 -21.11
C GLU A 83 -20.19 12.19 -19.65
N THR A 84 -19.19 12.74 -18.98
CA THR A 84 -18.94 12.50 -17.57
C THR A 84 -19.19 13.80 -16.83
N ALA A 85 -19.99 13.75 -15.76
CA ALA A 85 -20.29 14.94 -14.97
C ALA A 85 -19.00 15.59 -14.43
N PRO A 86 -18.88 16.93 -14.40
CA PRO A 86 -17.66 17.62 -13.98
C PRO A 86 -17.22 17.34 -12.53
N ASP A 87 -18.14 16.88 -11.69
CA ASP A 87 -17.95 16.50 -10.30
C ASP A 87 -17.69 14.99 -10.11
N ASN A 88 -17.70 14.20 -11.19
CA ASN A 88 -17.41 12.78 -11.13
C ASN A 88 -15.89 12.52 -11.17
N TYR A 89 -15.23 12.82 -10.05
CA TYR A 89 -13.82 12.50 -9.81
C TYR A 89 -13.64 11.69 -8.53
N TYR A 90 -12.48 11.07 -8.44
CA TYR A 90 -11.92 10.58 -7.19
C TYR A 90 -10.79 11.51 -6.75
N GLU A 91 -10.63 11.71 -5.46
CA GLU A 91 -9.41 12.28 -4.91
C GLU A 91 -8.38 11.17 -4.72
N TYR A 92 -7.18 11.35 -5.27
CA TYR A 92 -6.13 10.35 -5.12
C TYR A 92 -5.23 10.63 -3.92
N MET A 93 -4.77 9.53 -3.32
CA MET A 93 -3.80 9.52 -2.24
C MET A 93 -2.83 8.35 -2.44
N ILE A 94 -1.52 8.60 -2.26
CA ILE A 94 -0.48 7.57 -2.37
C ILE A 94 0.13 7.33 -0.98
N HIS A 95 0.26 6.06 -0.61
CA HIS A 95 0.86 5.60 0.63
C HIS A 95 2.04 4.67 0.34
N GLU A 96 2.99 4.62 1.27
CA GLU A 96 4.07 3.63 1.29
C GLU A 96 4.89 3.60 -0.01
N SER A 97 4.99 4.74 -0.71
CA SER A 97 5.69 4.82 -1.98
C SER A 97 7.20 4.61 -1.84
N VAL A 98 7.75 3.72 -2.65
CA VAL A 98 9.18 3.53 -2.85
C VAL A 98 9.57 4.20 -4.15
N PHE A 99 10.69 4.93 -4.14
CA PHE A 99 11.18 5.66 -5.30
C PHE A 99 12.51 5.08 -5.80
N ASP A 100 12.68 5.08 -7.11
CA ASP A 100 13.98 4.82 -7.74
C ASP A 100 14.90 6.06 -7.75
N LYS A 101 16.03 5.97 -8.43
CA LYS A 101 17.01 7.06 -8.56
C LYS A 101 16.52 8.22 -9.45
N GLU A 102 15.54 7.96 -10.31
CA GLU A 102 14.95 8.93 -11.24
C GLU A 102 13.69 9.60 -10.65
N ASN A 103 13.33 9.23 -9.41
CA ASN A 103 12.11 9.63 -8.70
C ASN A 103 10.82 9.05 -9.31
N SER A 104 10.92 7.94 -10.06
CA SER A 104 9.75 7.12 -10.39
C SER A 104 9.30 6.37 -9.13
N ILE A 105 7.99 6.20 -8.96
CA ILE A 105 7.45 5.30 -7.95
C ILE A 105 7.58 3.87 -8.49
N ILE A 106 8.22 2.98 -7.75
CA ILE A 106 8.45 1.57 -8.14
C ILE A 106 7.75 0.56 -7.22
N ASP A 107 7.11 1.05 -6.16
CA ASP A 107 6.22 0.29 -5.28
C ASP A 107 5.37 1.29 -4.49
N GLY A 108 4.18 0.89 -4.03
CA GLY A 108 3.31 1.69 -3.17
C GLY A 108 1.83 1.38 -3.37
N ASN A 109 0.99 2.13 -2.65
CA ASN A 109 -0.46 1.98 -2.70
C ASN A 109 -1.12 3.27 -3.19
N LEU A 110 -2.00 3.17 -4.20
CA LEU A 110 -2.83 4.26 -4.69
C LEU A 110 -4.29 4.03 -4.25
N PHE A 111 -4.83 5.01 -3.55
CA PHE A 111 -6.23 5.08 -3.16
C PHE A 111 -6.92 6.17 -3.99
N LEU A 112 -8.02 5.83 -4.63
CA LEU A 112 -8.92 6.78 -5.28
C LEU A 112 -10.20 6.85 -4.46
N ILE A 113 -10.45 7.98 -3.82
CA ILE A 113 -11.49 8.15 -2.80
C ILE A 113 -12.60 9.05 -3.34
N LYS A 114 -13.84 8.59 -3.17
CA LYS A 114 -15.07 9.36 -3.41
C LYS A 114 -16.02 9.10 -2.24
N GLU A 115 -17.03 9.94 -2.04
CA GLU A 115 -17.98 9.78 -0.93
C GLU A 115 -18.66 8.39 -0.91
N SER A 116 -18.94 7.83 -2.09
CA SER A 116 -19.63 6.55 -2.25
C SER A 116 -18.72 5.33 -2.06
N ASP A 117 -17.44 5.46 -2.37
CA ASP A 117 -16.55 4.31 -2.56
C ASP A 117 -15.06 4.70 -2.60
N THR A 118 -14.22 3.68 -2.47
CA THR A 118 -12.77 3.83 -2.59
C THR A 118 -12.21 2.71 -3.44
N LEU A 119 -11.55 3.08 -4.53
CA LEU A 119 -10.80 2.16 -5.36
C LEU A 119 -9.37 2.06 -4.83
N LYS A 120 -8.83 0.84 -4.80
CA LYS A 120 -7.50 0.55 -4.25
C LYS A 120 -6.64 -0.14 -5.29
N TYR A 121 -5.42 0.36 -5.43
CA TYR A 121 -4.44 -0.15 -6.39
C TYR A 121 -3.08 -0.35 -5.72
N VAL A 122 -2.37 -1.38 -6.14
CA VAL A 122 -0.91 -1.44 -5.98
C VAL A 122 -0.29 -0.66 -7.15
N ILE A 123 0.76 0.09 -6.84
CA ILE A 123 1.57 0.80 -7.81
C ILE A 123 2.75 -0.10 -8.19
N GLU A 124 2.76 -0.61 -9.41
CA GLU A 124 3.93 -1.32 -9.94
C GLU A 124 4.98 -0.31 -10.44
N TYR A 125 4.52 0.74 -11.13
CA TYR A 125 5.40 1.77 -11.65
C TYR A 125 4.64 3.07 -11.96
N ILE A 126 5.18 4.23 -11.57
CA ILE A 126 4.71 5.54 -12.04
C ILE A 126 5.90 6.43 -12.32
N SER A 127 5.97 6.95 -13.55
CA SER A 127 6.90 8.01 -13.95
C SER A 127 6.17 9.22 -14.53
N ASP A 128 6.88 10.11 -15.21
CA ASP A 128 6.29 11.21 -15.95
C ASP A 128 5.54 10.77 -17.23
N LYS A 129 5.78 9.54 -17.69
CA LYS A 129 5.29 9.02 -18.99
C LYS A 129 4.47 7.76 -18.91
N ASN A 130 4.77 6.87 -17.96
CA ASN A 130 4.11 5.57 -17.84
C ASN A 130 3.53 5.39 -16.44
N MET A 131 2.44 4.64 -16.36
CA MET A 131 1.75 4.32 -15.12
C MET A 131 1.17 2.91 -15.20
N ASP A 132 1.67 2.04 -14.34
CA ASP A 132 1.34 0.63 -14.24
C ASP A 132 0.78 0.36 -12.84
N LEU A 133 -0.47 -0.11 -12.79
CA LEU A 133 -1.22 -0.30 -11.57
C LEU A 133 -1.86 -1.69 -11.55
N ILE A 134 -2.09 -2.25 -10.36
CA ILE A 134 -2.88 -3.47 -10.17
C ILE A 134 -4.12 -3.12 -9.35
N TYR A 135 -5.31 -3.34 -9.91
CA TYR A 135 -6.56 -3.13 -9.19
C TYR A 135 -6.80 -4.24 -8.17
N LEU A 136 -6.65 -3.91 -6.87
CA LEU A 136 -6.62 -4.89 -5.79
C LEU A 136 -7.84 -5.82 -5.70
N PRO A 137 -9.10 -5.36 -5.90
CA PRO A 137 -10.25 -6.25 -5.80
C PRO A 137 -10.31 -7.38 -6.82
N ARG A 138 -9.57 -7.28 -7.95
CA ARG A 138 -9.60 -8.29 -9.03
C ARG A 138 -8.22 -8.73 -9.53
N GLY A 139 -7.14 -8.05 -9.12
CA GLY A 139 -5.79 -8.31 -9.62
C GLY A 139 -5.59 -7.90 -11.09
N ASN A 140 -6.47 -7.07 -11.65
CA ASN A 140 -6.35 -6.65 -13.04
C ASN A 140 -5.27 -5.59 -13.19
N TYR A 141 -4.36 -5.80 -14.14
CA TYR A 141 -3.35 -4.82 -14.51
C TYR A 141 -3.99 -3.68 -15.33
N GLN A 142 -3.57 -2.47 -15.03
CA GLN A 142 -3.97 -1.25 -15.71
C GLN A 142 -2.70 -0.51 -16.13
N HIS A 143 -2.58 -0.25 -17.42
CA HIS A 143 -1.39 0.33 -18.03
C HIS A 143 -1.79 1.60 -18.76
N PHE A 144 -1.14 2.71 -18.44
CA PHE A 144 -1.40 3.99 -19.07
C PHE A 144 -0.12 4.63 -19.58
N LYS A 145 -0.26 5.35 -20.69
CA LYS A 145 0.76 6.27 -21.21
C LYS A 145 0.22 7.68 -21.17
N LYS A 146 1.07 8.61 -20.77
CA LYS A 146 0.73 10.03 -20.84
C LYS A 146 0.63 10.45 -22.31
N LYS A 147 -0.42 11.21 -22.63
CA LYS A 147 -0.66 11.79 -23.96
C LYS A 147 0.35 12.89 -24.29
#